data_AF-U1PZX4-F1
#
_entry.id   AF-U1PZX4-F1
#
_cell.length_a   1.000
_cell.length_b   1.000
_cell.length_c   1.000
_cell.angle_alpha   90.00
_cell.angle_beta   90.00
_cell.angle_gamma   90.00
#
_symmetry.space_group_name_H-M   'P 1'
#
loop_
_entity.id
_entity.type
_entity.pdbx_description
1 polymer ?
#
loop_
_entity_poly.entity_id
_entity_poly.type
_entity_poly.pdbx_seq_one_letter_code
_entity_poly.pdbx_strand_id
1 'polypeptide(L)'
;MVTLRRDRYGADLDEAVDLVEEYGAFEVIVGLPKHLGGGSSSSTRDARRWARDLASRLPSKVCVRLVDERLTTVTAHRELHAAGLKERSFRGIVDQAAAVVILEQAITTERTSGVPAGERVHPIKRGRA
;
A
#
# COMPACT_ATOMS: atom_id res chain seq x y z
N MET A 1 -5.54 13.37 5.51
CA MET A 1 -5.49 12.11 4.75
C MET A 1 -5.33 12.47 3.28
N VAL A 2 -4.25 12.01 2.64
CA VAL A 2 -3.90 12.37 1.26
C VAL A 2 -4.06 11.13 0.36
N THR A 3 -4.49 11.34 -0.87
CA THR A 3 -4.48 10.30 -1.92
C THR A 3 -3.51 10.74 -3.00
N LEU A 4 -2.44 9.98 -3.17
CA LEU A 4 -1.42 10.23 -4.19
C LEU A 4 -1.95 9.81 -5.56
N ARG A 5 -1.77 10.67 -6.56
CA ARG A 5 -2.14 10.37 -7.94
C ARG A 5 -0.94 9.76 -8.65
N ARG A 6 -1.09 8.51 -9.11
CA ARG A 6 -0.04 7.78 -9.84
C ARG A 6 0.47 8.62 -11.01
N ASP A 7 1.78 8.81 -11.07
CA ASP A 7 2.45 9.53 -12.14
C ASP A 7 3.48 8.64 -12.83
N ARG A 8 3.62 8.79 -14.16
CA ARG A 8 4.52 7.96 -14.97
C ARG A 8 5.99 8.32 -14.78
N TYR A 9 6.28 9.53 -14.30
CA TYR A 9 7.63 10.03 -14.05
C TYR A 9 8.04 9.85 -12.57
N GLY A 10 7.09 9.43 -11.73
CA GLY A 10 7.32 9.08 -10.33
C GLY A 10 7.15 10.24 -9.37
N ALA A 11 6.43 11.30 -9.74
CA ALA A 11 6.12 12.39 -8.82
C ALA A 11 5.34 11.90 -7.58
N ASP A 12 4.51 10.86 -7.73
CA ASP A 12 3.83 10.19 -6.62
C ASP A 12 4.78 9.51 -5.64
N LEU A 13 5.94 9.03 -6.11
CA LEU A 13 6.96 8.47 -5.24
C LEU A 13 7.72 9.55 -4.48
N ASP A 14 7.98 10.70 -5.11
CA ASP A 14 8.63 11.82 -4.43
C ASP A 14 7.72 12.40 -3.35
N GLU A 15 6.43 12.60 -3.65
CA GLU A 15 5.43 13.03 -2.66
C GLU A 15 5.29 12.02 -1.50
N ALA A 16 5.37 10.71 -1.79
CA ALA A 16 5.39 9.69 -0.73
C ALA A 16 6.64 9.77 0.16
N VAL A 17 7.81 10.08 -0.41
CA VAL A 17 9.04 10.28 0.36
C VAL A 17 8.90 11.51 1.27
N ASP A 18 8.40 12.62 0.73
CA ASP A 18 8.17 13.84 1.50
C ASP A 18 7.25 13.59 2.69
N LEU A 19 6.15 12.85 2.49
CA LEU A 19 5.23 12.47 3.57
C LEU A 19 5.93 11.58 4.61
N VAL A 20 6.75 10.63 4.20
CA VAL A 20 7.50 9.78 5.14
C VAL A 20 8.45 10.60 6.00
N GLU A 21 9.11 11.59 5.41
CA GLU A 21 10.00 12.50 6.14
C GLU A 21 9.21 13.44 7.06
N GLU A 22 8.13 14.05 6.57
CA GLU A 22 7.25 14.94 7.32
C GLU A 22 6.69 14.28 8.58
N TYR A 23 6.17 13.06 8.45
CA TYR A 23 5.61 12.31 9.57
C TYR A 23 6.64 11.53 10.38
N GLY A 24 7.92 11.52 9.98
CA GLY A 24 8.96 10.72 10.62
C GLY A 24 8.66 9.22 10.62
N ALA A 25 8.00 8.72 9.57
CA ALA A 25 7.58 7.33 9.49
C ALA A 25 8.80 6.38 9.42
N PHE A 26 8.85 5.39 10.31
CA PHE A 26 9.91 4.39 10.32
C PHE A 26 9.62 3.19 9.41
N GLU A 27 8.36 3.02 8.99
CA GLU A 27 7.93 1.95 8.11
C GLU A 27 6.73 2.37 7.25
N VAL A 28 6.69 1.88 6.01
CA VAL A 28 5.61 2.10 5.06
C VAL A 28 4.94 0.76 4.72
N ILE A 29 3.63 0.71 4.91
CA ILE A 29 2.80 -0.42 4.52
C ILE A 29 2.19 -0.14 3.15
N VAL A 30 2.45 -1.04 2.19
CA VAL A 30 1.82 -1.03 0.87
C VAL A 30 0.93 -2.25 0.77
N GLY A 31 -0.33 -2.04 0.44
CA GLY A 31 -1.23 -3.15 0.22
C GLY A 31 -0.90 -3.91 -1.07
N LEU A 32 -1.05 -5.22 -1.01
CA LEU A 32 -0.80 -6.17 -2.09
C LEU A 32 -2.12 -6.84 -2.49
N PRO A 33 -2.74 -6.39 -3.60
CA PRO A 33 -3.94 -7.03 -4.11
C PRO A 33 -3.64 -8.49 -4.47
N LYS A 34 -4.34 -9.43 -3.84
CA LYS A 34 -4.30 -10.85 -4.21
C LYS A 34 -5.70 -11.36 -4.43
N HIS A 35 -5.94 -11.93 -5.61
CA HIS A 35 -7.19 -12.64 -5.86
C HIS A 35 -7.24 -13.94 -5.05
N LEU A 36 -8.46 -14.37 -4.69
CA LEU A 36 -8.73 -15.64 -4.02
C LEU A 36 -8.25 -16.85 -4.84
N GLY A 37 -8.16 -16.71 -6.18
CA GLY A 37 -7.60 -17.72 -7.09
C GLY A 37 -6.07 -17.78 -7.14
N GLY A 38 -5.34 -17.02 -6.32
CA GLY A 38 -3.88 -17.15 -6.13
C GLY A 38 -2.98 -16.57 -7.23
N GLY A 39 -3.53 -16.15 -8.38
CA GLY A 39 -2.76 -15.57 -9.48
C GLY A 39 -2.32 -14.11 -9.26
N SER A 40 -1.10 -13.77 -9.70
CA SER A 40 -0.58 -12.39 -9.74
C SER A 40 -1.24 -11.59 -10.85
N SER A 41 -1.99 -10.55 -10.51
CA SER A 41 -2.65 -9.67 -11.47
C SER A 41 -1.73 -8.51 -11.92
N SER A 42 -2.19 -7.72 -12.88
CA SER A 42 -1.54 -6.45 -13.24
C SER A 42 -1.39 -5.53 -12.03
N SER A 43 -2.40 -5.46 -11.16
CA SER A 43 -2.35 -4.65 -9.94
C SER A 43 -1.38 -5.20 -8.89
N THR A 44 -1.27 -6.53 -8.72
CA THR A 44 -0.24 -7.13 -7.86
C THR A 44 1.16 -6.75 -8.33
N ARG A 45 1.41 -6.80 -9.64
CA ARG A 45 2.72 -6.42 -10.22
C ARG A 45 2.98 -4.92 -10.06
N ASP A 46 1.97 -4.08 -10.25
CA ASP A 46 2.09 -2.64 -10.10
C ASP A 46 2.43 -2.25 -8.64
N ALA A 47 1.70 -2.79 -7.67
CA ALA A 47 1.97 -2.57 -6.25
C ALA A 47 3.39 -3.00 -5.86
N ARG A 48 3.84 -4.17 -6.31
CA ARG A 48 5.22 -4.66 -6.09
C ARG A 48 6.28 -3.77 -6.76
N ARG A 49 6.00 -3.21 -7.93
CA ARG A 49 6.91 -2.29 -8.61
C ARG A 49 6.99 -0.98 -7.85
N TRP A 50 5.85 -0.38 -7.55
CA TRP A 50 5.75 0.87 -6.82
C TRP A 50 6.46 0.79 -5.45
N ALA A 51 6.20 -0.25 -4.68
CA ALA A 51 6.83 -0.45 -3.37
C ALA A 51 8.36 -0.58 -3.47
N ARG A 52 8.88 -1.25 -4.50
CA ARG A 52 10.33 -1.36 -4.74
C ARG A 52 10.96 -0.05 -5.14
N ASP A 53 10.27 0.71 -6.00
CA ASP A 53 10.73 2.03 -6.43
C ASP A 53 10.76 2.99 -5.22
N LEU A 54 9.72 2.97 -4.38
CA LEU A 54 9.67 3.74 -3.13
C LEU A 54 10.80 3.33 -2.17
N ALA A 55 10.96 2.04 -1.90
CA ALA A 55 12.02 1.53 -1.03
C ALA A 55 13.42 1.96 -1.49
N SER A 56 13.61 2.17 -2.79
CA SER A 56 14.88 2.61 -3.37
C SER A 56 15.14 4.12 -3.23
N ARG A 57 14.11 4.92 -2.92
CA ARG A 57 14.22 6.37 -2.66
C ARG A 57 14.31 6.69 -1.17
N LEU A 58 13.76 5.82 -0.32
CA LEU A 58 13.73 6.03 1.13
C LEU A 58 15.11 5.80 1.80
N PRO A 59 15.37 6.45 2.94
CA PRO A 59 16.53 6.14 3.77
C PRO A 59 16.58 4.67 4.19
N SER A 60 17.77 4.08 4.32
CA SER A 60 17.96 2.65 4.62
C SER A 60 17.33 2.16 5.93
N LYS A 61 17.04 3.08 6.86
CA LYS A 61 16.35 2.82 8.13
C LYS A 61 14.83 2.67 7.98
N VAL A 62 14.24 3.20 6.92
CA VAL A 62 12.79 3.11 6.68
C VAL A 62 12.49 1.86 5.86
N CYS A 63 11.66 0.98 6.42
CA CYS A 63 11.28 -0.25 5.73
C CYS A 63 10.01 -0.07 4.91
N VAL A 64 9.90 -0.79 3.80
CA VAL A 64 8.63 -0.92 3.05
C VAL A 64 8.18 -2.37 3.12
N ARG A 65 6.91 -2.59 3.43
CA ARG A 65 6.30 -3.92 3.60
C ARG A 65 5.06 -4.08 2.73
N LEU A 66 4.93 -5.22 2.08
CA LEU A 66 3.74 -5.60 1.30
C LEU A 66 2.78 -6.44 2.15
N VAL A 67 1.58 -5.93 2.39
CA VAL A 67 0.55 -6.59 3.23
C VAL A 67 -0.63 -7.04 2.37
N ASP A 68 -1.12 -8.26 2.61
CA ASP A 68 -2.19 -8.87 1.81
C ASP A 68 -3.55 -8.18 2.05
N GLU A 69 -4.20 -7.72 0.97
CA GLU A 69 -5.46 -6.95 1.00
C GLU A 69 -6.74 -7.80 0.88
N ARG A 70 -6.65 -9.14 0.86
CA ARG A 70 -7.77 -10.06 0.53
C ARG A 70 -9.11 -9.80 1.24
N LEU A 71 -9.11 -9.13 2.39
CA LEU A 71 -10.30 -8.94 3.23
C LEU A 71 -10.90 -7.53 3.18
N THR A 72 -10.26 -6.55 2.53
CA THR A 72 -10.61 -5.14 2.74
C THR A 72 -11.60 -4.57 1.71
N THR A 73 -11.60 -5.07 0.48
CA THR A 73 -12.38 -4.47 -0.63
C THR A 73 -13.77 -5.07 -0.83
N VAL A 74 -14.01 -6.32 -0.44
CA VAL A 74 -15.31 -7.00 -0.70
C VAL A 74 -16.43 -6.47 0.21
N THR A 75 -16.15 -6.22 1.48
CA THR A 75 -17.15 -5.72 2.44
C THR A 75 -17.45 -4.24 2.21
N ALA A 76 -16.40 -3.41 2.05
CA ALA A 76 -16.54 -1.97 1.80
C ALA A 76 -17.30 -1.66 0.50
N HIS A 77 -17.05 -2.40 -0.60
CA HIS A 77 -17.80 -2.21 -1.85
C HIS A 77 -19.28 -2.62 -1.72
N ARG A 78 -19.59 -3.68 -0.97
CA ARG A 78 -20.98 -4.14 -0.80
C ARG A 78 -21.82 -3.13 -0.03
N GLU A 79 -21.27 -2.55 1.04
CA GLU A 79 -21.97 -1.56 1.86
C GLU A 79 -22.21 -0.25 1.11
N LEU A 80 -21.23 0.24 0.35
CA LEU A 80 -21.35 1.49 -0.42
C LEU A 80 -22.26 1.37 -1.64
N HIS A 81 -22.27 0.21 -2.29
CA HIS A 81 -23.22 -0.09 -3.36
C HIS A 81 -24.65 -0.22 -2.81
N ALA A 82 -24.83 -0.83 -1.63
CA ALA A 82 -26.12 -0.91 -0.96
C ALA A 82 -26.67 0.47 -0.56
N ALA A 83 -25.80 1.46 -0.34
CA ALA A 83 -26.17 2.84 -0.08
C ALA A 83 -26.57 3.67 -1.32
N GLY A 84 -26.64 3.06 -2.52
CA GLY A 84 -27.16 3.70 -3.74
C GLY A 84 -26.21 4.74 -4.37
N LEU A 85 -24.95 4.78 -3.94
CA LEU A 85 -23.95 5.71 -4.47
C LEU A 85 -23.29 5.16 -5.73
N LYS A 86 -22.99 6.04 -6.69
CA LYS A 86 -22.28 5.66 -7.93
C LYS A 86 -20.82 5.37 -7.61
N GLU A 87 -20.26 4.29 -8.15
CA GLU A 87 -18.89 3.83 -7.86
C GLU A 87 -17.80 4.90 -7.96
N ARG A 88 -17.95 5.80 -8.94
CA ARG A 88 -17.01 6.90 -9.16
C ARG A 88 -17.02 7.97 -8.05
N SER A 89 -18.14 8.15 -7.34
CA SER A 89 -18.24 9.16 -6.28
C SER A 89 -17.59 8.73 -4.98
N PHE A 90 -17.42 7.42 -4.75
CA PHE A 90 -16.85 6.89 -3.52
C PHE A 90 -15.47 6.26 -3.68
N ARG A 91 -14.97 6.06 -4.92
CA ARG A 91 -13.70 5.34 -5.15
C ARG A 91 -12.53 5.88 -4.32
N GLY A 92 -12.34 7.21 -4.27
CA GLY A 92 -11.28 7.81 -3.45
C GLY A 92 -11.46 7.61 -1.94
N ILE A 93 -12.71 7.55 -1.47
CA ILE A 93 -13.04 7.27 -0.06
C ILE A 93 -12.80 5.79 0.24
N VAL A 94 -13.11 4.89 -0.68
CA VAL A 94 -12.85 3.45 -0.57
C VAL A 94 -11.36 3.17 -0.52
N ASP A 95 -10.57 3.80 -1.39
CA ASP A 95 -9.12 3.60 -1.42
C ASP A 95 -8.47 4.05 -0.10
N GLN A 96 -8.94 5.18 0.43
CA GLN A 96 -8.55 5.69 1.74
C GLN A 96 -8.94 4.74 2.88
N ALA A 97 -10.20 4.32 2.94
CA ALA A 97 -10.68 3.38 3.96
C ALA A 97 -9.93 2.04 3.89
N ALA A 98 -9.66 1.53 2.68
CA ALA A 98 -8.88 0.33 2.48
C ALA A 98 -7.46 0.50 3.05
N ALA A 99 -6.78 1.63 2.80
CA ALA A 99 -5.46 1.89 3.35
C ALA A 99 -5.43 1.86 4.90
N VAL A 100 -6.46 2.41 5.56
CA VAL A 100 -6.59 2.35 7.02
C VAL A 100 -6.76 0.91 7.50
N VAL A 101 -7.67 0.15 6.89
CA VAL A 101 -7.92 -1.25 7.28
C VAL A 101 -6.67 -2.12 7.10
N ILE A 102 -5.91 -1.93 6.01
CA ILE A 102 -4.64 -2.63 5.76
C ILE A 102 -3.63 -2.33 6.88
N LEU A 103 -3.50 -1.06 7.28
CA LEU A 103 -2.60 -0.64 8.35
C LEU A 103 -3.02 -1.23 9.71
N GLU A 104 -4.30 -1.17 10.05
CA GLU A 104 -4.84 -1.76 11.28
C GLU A 104 -4.61 -3.28 11.33
N GLN A 105 -4.81 -3.97 10.20
CA GLN A 105 -4.54 -5.40 10.08
C GLN A 105 -3.06 -5.71 10.28
N ALA A 106 -2.16 -4.90 9.73
CA ALA A 106 -0.72 -5.05 9.91
C ALA A 106 -0.35 -4.91 11.39
N ILE A 107 -0.75 -3.81 12.04
CA ILE A 107 -0.49 -3.54 13.46
C ILE A 107 -1.03 -4.66 14.36
N THR A 108 -2.24 -5.15 14.07
CA THR A 108 -2.88 -6.22 14.85
C THR A 108 -2.13 -7.55 14.69
N THR A 109 -1.69 -7.86 13.46
CA THR A 109 -0.91 -9.06 13.17
C THR A 109 0.41 -9.04 13.93
N GLU A 110 1.12 -7.91 13.93
CA GLU A 110 2.39 -7.76 14.65
C GLU A 110 2.19 -7.88 16.16
N ARG A 111 1.16 -7.22 16.71
CA ARG A 111 0.86 -7.27 18.14
C ARG A 111 0.56 -8.70 18.62
N THR A 112 -0.09 -9.50 17.78
CA THR A 112 -0.52 -10.86 18.15
C THR A 112 0.60 -11.89 17.94
N SER A 113 1.37 -11.75 16.85
CA SER A 113 2.39 -12.74 16.46
C SER A 113 3.80 -12.41 16.94
N GLY A 114 4.08 -11.14 17.29
CA GLY A 114 5.43 -10.65 17.57
C GLY A 114 6.33 -10.53 16.33
N VAL A 115 5.79 -10.74 15.13
CA VAL A 115 6.54 -10.73 13.86
C VAL A 115 6.02 -9.63 12.93
N PRO A 116 6.90 -8.84 12.27
CA PRO A 116 6.48 -7.79 11.35
C PRO A 116 5.57 -8.28 10.21
N ALA A 117 4.49 -7.58 9.93
CA ALA A 117 3.42 -8.04 9.03
C ALA A 117 3.79 -7.93 7.55
N GLY A 118 3.44 -8.95 6.76
CA GLY A 118 3.60 -8.94 5.30
C GLY A 118 4.99 -9.37 4.82
N GLU A 119 5.36 -9.00 3.59
CA GLU A 119 6.67 -9.29 2.96
C GLU A 119 7.57 -8.04 2.91
N ARG A 120 8.82 -8.12 3.38
CA ARG A 120 9.76 -6.98 3.34
C ARG A 120 10.19 -6.73 1.91
N VAL A 121 10.09 -5.48 1.47
CA VAL A 121 10.56 -5.06 0.15
C VAL A 121 12.03 -4.69 0.24
N HIS A 122 12.83 -5.26 -0.65
CA HIS A 122 14.23 -4.91 -0.78
C HIS A 122 14.42 -3.88 -1.90
N PRO A 123 15.16 -2.78 -1.67
CA PRO A 123 15.45 -1.81 -2.71
C PRO A 123 16.26 -2.46 -3.83
N ILE A 124 16.08 -1.97 -5.05
CA ILE A 124 16.90 -2.39 -6.17
C ILE A 124 18.28 -1.79 -5.94
N LYS A 125 19.30 -2.64 -5.76
CA LYS A 125 20.69 -2.17 -5.75
C LYS A 125 20.95 -1.48 -7.09
N ARG A 126 21.00 -0.15 -7.12
CA ARG A 126 21.59 0.56 -8.25
C ARG A 126 23.05 0.12 -8.30
N GLY A 127 23.40 -0.68 -9.31
CA GLY A 127 24.79 -1.05 -9.55
C GLY A 127 25.61 0.22 -9.61
N ARG A 128 26.69 0.29 -8.83
CA ARG A 128 27.72 1.31 -9.02
C ARG A 128 28.26 1.13 -10.45
N ALA A 129 27.97 2.09 -11.32
CA ALA A 129 28.79 2.37 -12.49
C ALA A 129 29.88 3.36 -12.05
#